data_AF-A0AAE7B6F9-F1
#
_entry.id   AF-A0AAE7B6F9-F1
#
_cell.length_a   1.000
_cell.length_b   1.000
_cell.length_c   1.000
_cell.angle_alpha   90.00
_cell.angle_beta   90.00
_cell.angle_gamma   90.00
#
_symmetry.space_group_name_H-M   'P 1'
#
loop_
_entity.id
_entity.type
_entity.pdbx_description
1 polymer ?
#
loop_
_entity_poly.entity_id
_entity_poly.type
_entity_poly.pdbx_seq_one_letter_code
_entity_poly.pdbx_strand_id
1 'polypeptide(L)' 'MNYNIVIVISVVICAIISLFISYYLALFIVGEDSNFFKALQLIIAIISMTTFYAPTKHIIIKFMNLNEDESENK' A
#
# COMPACT_ATOMS: atom_id res chain seq x y z
N MET A 1 11.44 11.66 -15.39
CA MET A 1 12.22 11.12 -14.25
C MET A 1 11.53 11.31 -12.89
N ASN A 2 10.58 12.25 -12.75
CA ASN A 2 9.76 12.44 -11.55
C ASN A 2 8.66 11.36 -11.37
N TYR A 3 8.00 10.90 -12.44
CA TYR A 3 6.89 9.94 -12.30
C TYR A 3 7.32 8.59 -11.68
N ASN A 4 8.51 8.07 -12.03
CA ASN A 4 9.05 6.86 -11.40
C ASN A 4 9.33 7.06 -9.90
N ILE A 5 9.79 8.25 -9.47
CA ILE A 5 10.03 8.52 -8.05
C ILE A 5 8.69 8.49 -7.27
N VAL A 6 7.63 9.03 -7.87
CA VAL A 6 6.28 9.04 -7.28
C VAL A 6 5.74 7.63 -7.11
N ILE A 7 5.89 6.78 -8.14
CA ILE A 7 5.48 5.38 -8.08
C ILE A 7 6.23 4.67 -6.95
N VAL A 8 7.56 4.81 -6.88
CA VAL A 8 8.37 4.17 -5.83
C VAL A 8 7.94 4.62 -4.44
N ILE A 9 7.75 5.92 -4.21
CA ILE A 9 7.29 6.46 -2.92
C ILE A 9 5.91 5.92 -2.57
N SER A 10 5.00 5.85 -3.55
CA SER A 10 3.64 5.32 -3.36
C SER A 10 3.65 3.84 -2.97
N VAL A 11 4.50 3.03 -3.61
CA VAL A 11 4.67 1.61 -3.29
C VAL A 11 5.22 1.44 -1.87
N VAL A 12 6.23 2.23 -1.49
CA VAL A 12 6.84 2.15 -0.15
C VAL A 12 5.83 2.51 0.94
N ILE A 13 5.09 3.60 0.77
CA ILE A 13 4.06 4.01 1.74
C ILE A 13 2.95 2.96 1.83
N CYS A 14 2.47 2.47 0.68
CA CYS A 14 1.47 1.40 0.63
C CYS A 14 1.95 0.13 1.34
N ALA A 15 3.21 -0.25 1.16
CA ALA A 15 3.81 -1.41 1.80
C ALA A 15 3.85 -1.28 3.32
N ILE A 16 4.27 -0.12 3.83
CA ILE A 16 4.34 0.14 5.27
C ILE A 16 2.93 0.05 5.89
N ILE A 17 1.94 0.74 5.29
CA ILE A 17 0.56 0.74 5.77
C ILE A 17 -0.02 -0.68 5.75
N SER A 18 0.16 -1.41 4.65
CA SER A 18 -0.35 -2.78 4.50
C SER A 18 0.28 -3.74 5.51
N LEU A 19 1.57 -3.55 5.83
CA LEU A 19 2.26 -4.35 6.83
C LEU A 19 1.64 -4.15 8.22
N PHE A 20 1.45 -2.90 8.65
CA PHE A 20 0.79 -2.61 9.93
C PHE A 20 -0.63 -3.14 9.99
N ILE A 21 -1.44 -2.86 8.97
CA ILE A 21 -2.83 -3.32 8.89
C ILE A 21 -2.90 -4.85 8.97
N SER A 22 -2.08 -5.55 8.18
CA SER A 22 -2.08 -7.01 8.17
C SER A 22 -1.70 -7.62 9.50
N TYR A 23 -0.71 -7.04 10.19
CA TYR A 23 -0.28 -7.50 11.49
C TYR A 23 -1.37 -7.33 12.56
N TYR A 24 -1.92 -6.11 12.68
CA TYR A 24 -2.92 -5.83 13.71
C TYR A 24 -4.24 -6.57 13.46
N LEU A 25 -4.67 -6.70 12.21
CA LEU A 25 -5.88 -7.48 11.89
C LEU A 25 -5.67 -8.98 12.14
N ALA A 26 -4.55 -9.55 11.71
CA ALA A 26 -4.27 -10.96 11.96
C ALA A 26 -4.19 -11.25 13.46
N LEU A 27 -3.59 -10.35 14.24
CA LEU A 27 -3.51 -10.43 15.69
C LEU A 27 -4.88 -10.39 16.34
N PHE A 28 -5.74 -9.47 15.90
CA PHE A 28 -7.09 -9.32 16.43
C PHE A 28 -7.99 -10.53 16.14
N ILE A 29 -7.89 -11.12 14.95
CA ILE A 29 -8.79 -12.21 14.53
C ILE A 29 -8.35 -13.56 15.10
N VAL A 30 -7.06 -13.87 15.03
CA VAL A 30 -6.54 -15.23 15.23
C VAL A 30 -5.57 -15.35 16.42
N GLY A 31 -5.02 -14.25 16.91
CA GLY A 31 -4.01 -14.26 17.97
C GLY A 31 -2.63 -14.73 17.50
N GLU A 32 -1.59 -14.36 18.24
CA GLU A 32 -0.19 -14.53 17.82
C GLU A 32 0.30 -16.00 17.86
N ASP A 33 -0.20 -16.79 18.81
CA ASP A 33 0.23 -18.19 19.05
C ASP A 33 -0.30 -19.19 18.01
N SER A 34 -1.11 -18.71 17.08
CA SER A 34 -1.73 -19.55 16.06
C SER A 34 -0.82 -19.79 14.87
N ASN A 35 -0.68 -21.04 14.45
CA ASN A 35 0.01 -21.40 13.21
C ASN A 35 -0.63 -20.76 11.95
N PHE A 36 -1.89 -20.32 12.03
CA PHE A 36 -2.59 -19.63 10.95
C PHE A 36 -2.32 -18.12 10.90
N PHE A 37 -1.70 -17.53 11.93
CA PHE A 37 -1.44 -16.09 12.02
C PHE A 37 -0.71 -15.57 10.78
N LYS A 38 0.39 -16.22 10.39
CA LYS A 38 1.19 -15.81 9.22
C LYS A 38 0.42 -15.96 7.90
N ALA A 39 -0.37 -17.02 7.77
CA ALA A 39 -1.18 -17.25 6.57
C ALA A 39 -2.24 -16.17 6.42
N LEU A 40 -2.94 -15.84 7.50
CA LEU A 40 -3.95 -14.79 7.52
C LEU A 40 -3.32 -13.40 7.31
N GLN A 41 -2.19 -13.11 7.97
CA GLN A 41 -1.44 -11.87 7.77
C GLN A 41 -1.07 -11.69 6.28
N LEU A 42 -0.56 -12.73 5.61
CA LEU A 42 -0.22 -12.67 4.20
C LEU A 42 -1.43 -12.32 3.32
N ILE A 43 -2.57 -12.99 3.54
CA ILE A 43 -3.80 -12.76 2.78
C ILE A 43 -4.25 -11.29 2.96
N ILE A 44 -4.30 -10.82 4.20
CA ILE A 44 -4.71 -9.46 4.53
C ILE A 44 -3.71 -8.44 3.94
N ALA A 45 -2.41 -8.73 3.95
CA ALA A 45 -1.39 -7.87 3.37
C ALA A 45 -1.56 -7.72 1.84
N ILE A 46 -1.85 -8.80 1.12
CA ILE A 46 -2.07 -8.76 -0.35
C ILE A 46 -3.32 -7.94 -0.68
N ILE A 47 -4.42 -8.17 0.05
CA ILE A 47 -5.67 -7.43 -0.15
C ILE A 47 -5.46 -5.94 0.19
N SER A 48 -4.74 -5.65 1.27
CA SER A 48 -4.42 -4.28 1.66
C SER A 48 -3.55 -3.58 0.62
N MET A 49 -2.47 -4.23 0.15
CA MET A 49 -1.59 -3.64 -0.86
C MET A 49 -2.32 -3.30 -2.15
N THR A 50 -3.19 -4.20 -2.62
CA THR A 50 -3.97 -3.96 -3.84
C THR A 50 -5.01 -2.85 -3.65
N THR A 51 -5.63 -2.76 -2.48
CA THR A 51 -6.63 -1.74 -2.15
C THR A 51 -5.99 -0.36 -1.96
N PHE A 52 -4.87 -0.27 -1.25
CA PHE A 52 -4.26 1.01 -0.86
C PHE A 52 -3.33 1.60 -1.93
N TYR A 53 -2.82 0.81 -2.87
CA TYR A 53 -1.89 1.34 -3.87
C TYR A 53 -2.47 2.49 -4.71
N ALA A 54 -3.69 2.34 -5.23
CA ALA A 54 -4.37 3.36 -6.03
C ALA A 54 -4.63 4.68 -5.25
N PRO A 55 -5.26 4.66 -4.06
CA PRO A 55 -5.49 5.89 -3.30
C PRO A 55 -4.19 6.54 -2.82
N THR A 56 -3.17 5.77 -2.42
CA THR A 56 -1.87 6.31 -2.02
C THR A 56 -1.19 7.03 -3.18
N LYS A 57 -1.20 6.43 -4.38
CA LYS A 57 -0.66 7.06 -5.60
C LYS A 57 -1.38 8.37 -5.91
N HIS A 58 -2.71 8.37 -5.90
CA HIS A 58 -3.51 9.56 -6.21
C HIS A 58 -3.26 10.71 -5.22
N ILE A 59 -3.17 10.40 -3.92
CA ILE A 59 -2.85 11.38 -2.88
C ILE A 59 -1.48 12.02 -3.13
N ILE A 60 -0.45 11.21 -3.40
CA ILE A 60 0.92 11.71 -3.59
C ILE A 60 1.03 12.57 -4.85
N ILE A 61 0.38 12.18 -5.95
CA ILE A 61 0.33 12.99 -7.19
C ILE A 61 -0.29 14.36 -6.89
N LYS A 62 -1.43 14.38 -6.19
CA LYS A 62 -2.12 15.61 -5.79
C LYS A 62 -1.25 16.48 -4.87
N PHE A 63 -0.54 15.87 -3.91
CA PHE A 63 0.35 16.59 -2.98
C PHE A 63 1.57 17.19 -3.66
N MET A 64 2.14 16.48 -4.63
CA MET A 64 3.28 16.96 -5.40
C MET A 64 2.88 17.96 -6.49
N ASN A 65 1.59 18.27 -6.61
CA ASN A 65 1.02 19.16 -7.61
C ASN A 65 1.50 18.82 -9.03
N LEU A 66 1.73 17.53 -9.28
CA LEU A 66 2.03 17.01 -10.59
C LEU A 66 0.69 16.94 -11.32
N ASN A 67 0.42 17.91 -12.19
CA ASN A 67 -0.74 17.86 -13.08
C ASN A 67 -0.71 16.52 -13.83
N GLU A 68 -1.81 15.77 -13.80
CA GLU A 68 -1.96 14.50 -14.51
C GLU A 68 -1.67 14.64 -16.02
N ASP A 69 -1.76 15.87 -16.55
CA ASP A 69 -1.51 16.28 -17.93
C ASP A 69 -0.09 15.98 -18.46
N GLU A 70 0.92 15.84 -17.58
CA GLU A 70 2.29 15.52 -18.02
C GLU A 70 2.53 14.02 -18.22
N SER A 71 1.59 13.15 -17.80
CA SER A 71 1.72 11.70 -17.89
C SER A 71 0.95 11.06 -19.05
N GLU A 72 -0.01 11.77 -19.65
CA GLU A 72 -0.72 11.31 -20.87
C GLU A 72 -0.08 11.80 -22.19
N ASN A 73 0.92 12.69 -22.14
CA ASN A 73 1.66 13.17 -23.31
C ASN A 73 3.13 12.73 -23.30
N LYS A 74 3.38 11.40 -23.30
CA LYS A 74 4.62 10.82 -23.83
C LYS A 74 4.49 9.35 -24.17
#